data_AF-A0A2S4PUF0-F1
#
_entry.id   AF-A0A2S4PUF0-F1
#
_cell.length_a   1.000
_cell.length_b   1.000
_cell.length_c   1.000
_cell.angle_alpha   90.00
_cell.angle_beta   90.00
_cell.angle_gamma   90.00
#
_symmetry.space_group_name_H-M   'P 1'
#
loop_
_entity.id
_entity.type
_entity.pdbx_description
1 polymer ?
#
loop_
_entity_poly.entity_id
_entity_poly.type
_entity_poly.pdbx_seq_one_letter_code
_entity_poly.pdbx_strand_id
1 'polypeptide(L)'
;MSWDPELSKYRQRSYGGEVIAVPNEAESIATDEPWSLHAADPFLQSFLSPTFDPADYLNNNLPSIDRAKISHLNKSGTFINELFPVAQDLVSQVSANSARLTTVLTQLTDEILRSGNRLAYEVEILRENTLNLSEALTGTLHDDLAKFVPKCIDNGQEKDTEVLKISNKTPILESHALVNHEPSFVKELRILTLVRSRLEEVIKTFGDAMLWSFPPSEVSTASSFLSVSGPDLGSGSDGTSMEEKGQQVSKKIRSEISELLNSDDLINGIESAAKRVEELKELVIVWKGTSEERARLKFIESLARMVEDRHRDLLRDTENNSRSLRGSKVMQIDEKSEENKPLVGYGFINQLQKLRGS
;
A
#
# COMPACT_ATOMS: atom_id res chain seq x y z
N MET A 1 -60.54 1.49 -25.32
CA MET A 1 -60.49 2.29 -24.08
C MET A 1 -59.17 3.02 -24.09
N SER A 2 -59.24 4.31 -24.39
CA SER A 2 -58.15 5.28 -24.54
C SER A 2 -57.70 5.79 -23.17
N TRP A 3 -56.39 5.93 -22.98
CA TRP A 3 -55.84 6.77 -21.91
C TRP A 3 -54.85 7.74 -22.53
N ASP A 4 -55.17 9.01 -22.35
CA ASP A 4 -54.55 10.21 -22.87
C ASP A 4 -53.56 10.77 -21.82
N PRO A 5 -52.39 11.32 -22.18
CA PRO A 5 -51.40 11.78 -21.20
C PRO A 5 -51.33 13.31 -21.17
N GLU A 6 -52.25 14.00 -20.50
CA GLU A 6 -52.01 15.37 -20.05
C GLU A 6 -52.90 15.72 -18.86
N LEU A 7 -52.26 16.11 -17.75
CA LEU A 7 -52.69 16.93 -16.61
C LEU A 7 -51.79 16.50 -15.44
N SER A 8 -51.00 17.33 -14.77
CA SER A 8 -51.01 18.77 -14.70
C SER A 8 -49.78 19.23 -13.92
N LYS A 9 -49.20 20.32 -14.42
CA LYS A 9 -48.17 21.17 -13.82
C LYS A 9 -48.52 21.56 -12.37
N TYR A 10 -47.58 21.39 -11.44
CA TYR A 10 -47.56 22.15 -10.18
C TYR A 10 -46.15 22.69 -9.90
N ARG A 11 -46.02 23.98 -10.20
CA ARG A 11 -45.32 25.05 -9.49
C ARG A 11 -44.03 24.75 -8.70
N GLN A 12 -42.96 25.39 -9.18
CA GLN A 12 -41.73 25.72 -8.49
C GLN A 12 -41.93 26.36 -7.10
N ARG A 13 -41.08 26.00 -6.15
CA ARG A 13 -40.64 26.88 -5.07
C ARG A 13 -39.13 26.73 -4.88
N SER A 14 -38.44 27.82 -5.20
CA SER A 14 -37.01 28.04 -4.95
C SER A 14 -36.75 28.18 -3.45
N TYR A 15 -35.74 27.47 -2.94
CA TYR A 15 -34.97 27.88 -1.79
C TYR A 15 -33.50 27.83 -2.20
N GLY A 16 -32.84 28.98 -2.14
CA GLY A 16 -31.43 29.14 -2.44
C GLY A 16 -30.57 28.40 -1.42
N GLY A 17 -29.69 27.57 -1.94
CA GLY A 17 -28.49 27.07 -1.27
C GLY A 17 -27.32 27.40 -2.17
N GLU A 18 -26.47 28.30 -1.71
CA GLU A 18 -25.22 28.70 -2.33
C GLU A 18 -24.29 27.47 -2.37
N VAL A 19 -24.17 26.85 -3.55
CA VAL A 19 -23.20 25.77 -3.79
C VAL A 19 -21.93 26.42 -4.29
N ILE A 20 -20.97 26.53 -3.37
CA ILE A 20 -19.57 26.84 -3.67
C ILE A 20 -19.07 25.80 -4.69
N ALA A 21 -18.68 26.28 -5.87
CA ALA A 21 -18.02 25.47 -6.88
C ALA A 21 -16.68 24.97 -6.32
N VAL A 22 -16.63 23.68 -5.98
CA VAL A 22 -15.37 22.95 -5.79
C VAL A 22 -14.84 22.64 -7.20
N PRO A 23 -13.66 23.12 -7.60
CA PRO A 23 -13.06 22.69 -8.85
C PRO A 23 -12.69 21.21 -8.71
N ASN A 24 -13.24 20.36 -9.56
CA ASN A 24 -12.76 19.00 -9.77
C ASN A 24 -11.40 19.07 -10.46
N GLU A 25 -10.34 19.28 -9.68
CA GLU A 25 -8.95 19.17 -10.11
C GLU A 25 -8.55 17.69 -10.13
N ALA A 26 -9.14 16.93 -11.06
CA ALA A 26 -8.77 15.54 -11.34
C ALA A 26 -9.07 15.09 -12.80
N GLU A 27 -9.32 16.02 -13.71
CA GLU A 27 -9.42 15.76 -15.16
C GLU A 27 -8.45 16.69 -15.92
N SER A 28 -7.14 16.56 -15.70
CA SER A 28 -6.15 17.14 -16.63
C SER A 28 -4.73 16.59 -16.45
N ILE A 29 -4.59 15.27 -16.27
CA ILE A 29 -3.31 14.58 -16.53
C ILE A 29 -3.56 13.46 -17.54
N ALA A 30 -4.18 13.81 -18.67
CA ALA A 30 -3.95 13.12 -19.93
C ALA A 30 -3.01 14.03 -20.72
N THR A 31 -1.71 13.92 -20.43
CA THR A 31 -0.72 14.32 -21.42
C THR A 31 -0.87 13.34 -22.58
N ASP A 32 -1.63 13.74 -23.60
CA ASP A 32 -1.74 13.09 -24.92
C ASP A 32 -0.42 13.20 -25.68
N GLU A 33 0.69 12.84 -25.04
CA GLU A 33 1.95 12.56 -25.72
C GLU A 33 2.15 11.05 -25.75
N PRO A 34 2.31 10.45 -26.93
CA PRO A 34 2.52 9.02 -27.04
C PRO A 34 3.85 8.67 -26.36
N TRP A 35 3.79 7.80 -25.34
CA TRP A 35 4.94 7.37 -24.52
C TRP A 35 6.09 6.76 -25.35
N SER A 36 5.84 6.42 -26.61
CA SER A 36 6.84 6.04 -27.59
C SER A 36 6.37 6.43 -28.99
N LEU A 37 7.32 6.68 -29.90
CA LEU A 37 7.04 6.95 -31.32
C LEU A 37 6.18 5.86 -31.98
N HIS A 38 6.21 4.64 -31.43
CA HIS A 38 5.46 3.47 -31.89
C HIS A 38 4.02 3.41 -31.36
N ALA A 39 3.74 4.04 -30.23
CA ALA A 39 2.38 4.14 -29.67
C ALA A 39 1.60 5.35 -30.26
N ALA A 40 2.27 6.21 -31.01
CA ALA A 40 1.69 7.37 -31.68
C ALA A 40 0.87 7.03 -32.93
N ASP A 41 0.90 5.78 -33.39
CA ASP A 41 0.25 5.37 -34.63
C ASP A 41 -1.28 5.55 -34.51
N PRO A 42 -1.92 6.38 -35.36
CA PRO A 42 -3.37 6.57 -35.35
C PRO A 42 -4.15 5.25 -35.49
N PHE A 43 -3.58 4.24 -36.16
CA PHE A 43 -4.20 2.92 -36.27
C PHE A 43 -4.27 2.20 -34.92
N LEU A 44 -3.30 2.41 -34.03
CA LEU A 44 -3.21 1.71 -32.76
C LEU A 44 -4.07 2.33 -31.66
N GLN A 45 -4.52 3.58 -31.84
CA GLN A 45 -5.34 4.28 -30.84
C GLN A 45 -6.62 3.51 -30.46
N SER A 46 -7.27 2.84 -31.42
CA SER A 46 -8.43 1.99 -31.12
C SER A 46 -8.05 0.78 -30.27
N PHE A 47 -6.91 0.15 -30.55
CA PHE A 47 -6.42 -1.05 -29.85
C PHE A 47 -5.81 -0.76 -28.47
N LEU A 48 -5.33 0.47 -28.23
CA LEU A 48 -4.76 0.90 -26.96
C LEU A 48 -5.82 1.31 -25.93
N SER A 49 -7.09 1.43 -26.34
CA SER A 49 -8.18 1.76 -25.43
C SER A 49 -8.44 0.60 -24.44
N PRO A 50 -8.58 0.87 -23.12
CA PRO A 50 -8.81 -0.18 -22.11
C PRO A 50 -10.18 -0.87 -22.26
N THR A 51 -11.08 -0.30 -23.05
CA THR A 51 -12.41 -0.83 -23.37
C THR A 51 -12.49 -1.38 -24.80
N PHE A 52 -11.36 -1.73 -25.42
CA PHE A 52 -11.35 -2.25 -26.78
C PHE A 52 -12.14 -3.56 -26.87
N ASP A 53 -13.15 -3.58 -27.75
CA ASP A 53 -13.88 -4.79 -28.14
C ASP A 53 -13.60 -5.11 -29.62
N PRO A 54 -13.07 -6.31 -29.95
CA PRO A 54 -12.83 -6.70 -31.33
C PRO A 54 -14.12 -6.79 -32.17
N ALA A 55 -15.26 -7.12 -31.56
CA ALA A 55 -16.52 -7.21 -32.31
C ALA A 55 -17.00 -5.80 -32.71
N ASP A 56 -17.01 -4.85 -31.79
CA ASP A 56 -17.31 -3.44 -32.08
C ASP A 56 -16.34 -2.82 -33.08
N TYR A 57 -15.04 -3.14 -32.99
CA TYR A 57 -14.05 -2.70 -33.98
C TYR A 57 -14.40 -3.18 -35.39
N LEU A 58 -14.75 -4.47 -35.57
CA LEU A 58 -15.15 -5.00 -36.87
C LEU A 58 -16.49 -4.41 -37.33
N ASN A 59 -17.45 -4.23 -36.44
CA ASN A 59 -18.76 -3.67 -36.77
C ASN A 59 -18.66 -2.19 -37.22
N ASN A 60 -17.70 -1.43 -36.69
CA ASN A 60 -17.44 -0.04 -37.08
C ASN A 60 -16.66 0.08 -38.40
N ASN A 61 -15.78 -0.89 -38.70
CA ASN A 61 -14.95 -0.87 -39.91
C ASN A 61 -15.59 -1.59 -41.10
N LEU A 62 -16.57 -2.47 -40.87
CA LEU A 62 -17.30 -3.17 -41.93
C LEU A 62 -18.61 -2.43 -42.27
N PRO A 63 -18.98 -2.34 -43.56
CA PRO A 63 -20.28 -1.82 -43.97
C PRO A 63 -21.44 -2.56 -43.29
N SER A 64 -22.36 -1.83 -42.67
CA SER A 64 -23.51 -2.44 -41.99
C SER A 64 -24.36 -3.24 -42.97
N ILE A 65 -24.55 -4.52 -42.67
CA ILE A 65 -25.39 -5.43 -43.45
C ILE A 65 -26.85 -5.15 -43.09
N ASP A 66 -27.37 -4.02 -43.56
CA ASP A 66 -28.71 -3.57 -43.21
C ASP A 66 -29.75 -4.42 -43.95
N ARG A 67 -30.21 -5.48 -43.28
CA ARG A 67 -31.12 -6.50 -43.84
C ARG A 67 -32.40 -5.90 -44.42
N ALA A 68 -32.83 -4.74 -43.91
CA ALA A 68 -34.00 -4.00 -44.39
C ALA A 68 -33.82 -3.42 -45.81
N LYS A 69 -32.59 -3.09 -46.23
CA LYS A 69 -32.29 -2.65 -47.62
C LYS A 69 -32.20 -3.81 -48.61
N ILE A 70 -31.90 -5.02 -48.13
CA ILE A 70 -31.78 -6.23 -48.97
C ILE A 70 -33.15 -6.65 -49.53
N SER A 71 -34.24 -6.31 -48.85
CA SER A 71 -35.62 -6.61 -49.28
C SER A 71 -36.09 -5.82 -50.51
N HIS A 72 -35.46 -4.69 -50.82
CA HIS A 72 -35.86 -3.81 -51.94
C HIS A 72 -34.98 -3.92 -53.18
N LEU A 73 -33.88 -4.68 -53.12
CA LEU A 73 -32.95 -4.82 -54.23
C LEU A 73 -32.59 -6.30 -54.40
N ASN A 74 -33.09 -6.92 -55.47
CA ASN A 74 -32.76 -8.27 -55.92
C ASN A 74 -31.27 -8.42 -56.36
N LYS A 75 -30.33 -7.78 -55.67
CA LYS A 75 -28.88 -7.74 -55.96
C LYS A 75 -28.03 -8.11 -54.72
N SER A 76 -28.47 -9.08 -53.94
CA SER A 76 -27.68 -9.58 -52.80
C SER A 76 -26.28 -10.09 -53.18
N GLY A 77 -26.06 -10.43 -54.46
CA GLY A 77 -24.75 -10.85 -54.98
C GLY A 77 -23.72 -9.73 -55.18
N THR A 78 -24.14 -8.47 -55.37
CA THR A 78 -23.17 -7.37 -55.58
C THR A 78 -22.59 -6.84 -54.27
N PHE A 79 -23.37 -6.90 -53.18
CA PHE A 79 -22.96 -6.43 -51.85
C PHE A 79 -21.85 -7.30 -51.23
N ILE A 80 -21.92 -8.62 -51.40
CA ILE A 80 -20.88 -9.55 -50.92
C ILE A 80 -19.57 -9.35 -51.69
N ASN A 81 -19.65 -9.11 -53.00
CA ASN A 81 -18.50 -8.83 -53.84
C ASN A 81 -17.81 -7.51 -53.50
N GLU A 82 -18.53 -6.55 -52.89
CA GLU A 82 -17.97 -5.28 -52.40
C GLU A 82 -17.45 -5.39 -50.96
N LEU A 83 -18.05 -6.24 -50.12
CA LEU A 83 -17.62 -6.47 -48.74
C LEU A 83 -16.31 -7.26 -48.65
N PHE A 84 -16.16 -8.30 -49.48
CA PHE A 84 -14.97 -9.14 -49.48
C PHE A 84 -13.64 -8.38 -49.65
N PRO A 85 -13.48 -7.45 -50.62
CA PRO A 85 -12.24 -6.70 -50.75
C PRO A 85 -11.98 -5.79 -49.55
N VAL A 86 -13.01 -5.19 -48.94
CA VAL A 86 -12.87 -4.36 -47.72
C VAL A 86 -12.40 -5.20 -46.53
N ALA A 87 -13.02 -6.36 -46.32
CA ALA A 87 -12.62 -7.27 -45.25
C ALA A 87 -11.20 -7.81 -45.46
N GLN A 88 -10.85 -8.17 -46.70
CA GLN A 88 -9.52 -8.66 -47.05
C GLN A 88 -8.45 -7.58 -46.86
N ASP A 89 -8.76 -6.32 -47.19
CA ASP A 89 -7.86 -5.18 -46.97
C ASP A 89 -7.63 -4.93 -45.48
N LEU A 90 -8.71 -4.94 -44.68
CA LEU A 90 -8.62 -4.80 -43.21
C LEU A 90 -7.76 -5.91 -42.58
N VAL A 91 -7.99 -7.17 -42.97
CA VAL A 91 -7.19 -8.31 -42.48
C VAL A 91 -5.73 -8.17 -42.90
N SER A 92 -5.48 -7.74 -44.14
CA SER A 92 -4.12 -7.52 -44.65
C SER A 92 -3.43 -6.39 -43.86
N GLN A 93 -4.13 -5.29 -43.59
CA GLN A 93 -3.64 -4.16 -42.79
C GLN A 93 -3.31 -4.58 -41.36
N VAL A 94 -4.23 -5.30 -40.68
CA VAL A 94 -4.01 -5.81 -39.31
C VAL A 94 -2.83 -6.78 -39.30
N SER A 95 -2.72 -7.68 -40.28
CA SER A 95 -1.63 -8.65 -40.34
C SER A 95 -0.26 -7.98 -40.57
N ALA A 96 -0.20 -6.96 -41.43
CA ALA A 96 1.02 -6.19 -41.69
C ALA A 96 1.45 -5.40 -40.44
N ASN A 97 0.51 -4.75 -39.77
CA ASN A 97 0.78 -4.02 -38.53
C ASN A 97 1.19 -4.96 -37.39
N SER A 98 0.56 -6.13 -37.27
CA SER A 98 0.94 -7.17 -36.30
C SER A 98 2.37 -7.68 -36.53
N ALA A 99 2.75 -7.95 -37.78
CA ALA A 99 4.11 -8.34 -38.14
C ALA A 99 5.12 -7.24 -37.80
N ARG A 100 4.82 -5.98 -38.18
CA ARG A 100 5.66 -4.82 -37.86
C ARG A 100 5.85 -4.63 -36.35
N LEU A 101 4.77 -4.71 -35.56
CA LEU A 101 4.83 -4.59 -34.11
C LEU A 101 5.63 -5.72 -33.47
N THR A 102 5.51 -6.94 -34.00
CA THR A 102 6.33 -8.08 -33.56
C THR A 102 7.82 -7.80 -33.81
N THR A 103 8.19 -7.28 -34.97
CA THR A 103 9.58 -6.88 -35.25
C THR A 103 10.07 -5.79 -34.30
N VAL A 104 9.26 -4.76 -34.04
CA VAL A 104 9.60 -3.69 -33.10
C VAL A 104 9.76 -4.23 -31.67
N LEU A 105 8.88 -5.13 -31.24
CA LEU A 105 8.96 -5.74 -29.90
C LEU A 105 10.23 -6.58 -29.75
N THR A 106 10.60 -7.37 -30.76
CA THR A 106 11.87 -8.10 -30.78
C THR A 106 13.06 -7.14 -30.70
N GLN A 107 13.06 -6.07 -31.50
CA GLN A 107 14.12 -5.06 -31.48
C GLN A 107 14.24 -4.38 -30.11
N LEU A 108 13.13 -3.96 -29.50
CA LEU A 108 13.13 -3.35 -28.16
C LEU A 108 13.61 -4.35 -27.09
N THR A 109 13.25 -5.63 -27.21
CA THR A 109 13.71 -6.67 -26.29
C THR A 109 15.24 -6.84 -26.39
N ASP A 110 15.78 -6.89 -27.60
CA ASP A 110 17.23 -6.97 -27.82
C ASP A 110 17.96 -5.71 -27.34
N GLU A 111 17.38 -4.53 -27.56
CA GLU A 111 17.90 -3.25 -27.05
C GLU A 111 17.95 -3.23 -25.52
N ILE A 112 16.90 -3.73 -24.84
CA ILE A 112 16.85 -3.85 -23.38
C ILE A 112 17.92 -4.82 -22.88
N LEU A 113 18.04 -6.01 -23.47
CA LEU A 113 19.05 -6.99 -23.07
C LEU A 113 20.48 -6.46 -23.27
N ARG A 114 20.71 -5.74 -24.38
CA ARG A 114 22.01 -5.14 -24.69
C ARG A 114 22.34 -3.95 -23.78
N SER A 115 21.38 -3.06 -23.57
CA SER A 115 21.55 -1.88 -22.71
C SER A 115 21.68 -2.27 -21.24
N GLY A 116 21.03 -3.35 -20.79
CA GLY A 116 21.18 -3.89 -19.43
C GLY A 116 22.63 -4.30 -19.11
N ASN A 117 23.30 -5.01 -20.03
CA ASN A 117 24.70 -5.40 -19.84
C ASN A 117 25.64 -4.19 -19.83
N ARG A 118 25.38 -3.19 -20.70
CA ARG A 118 26.16 -1.95 -20.73
C ARG A 118 25.97 -1.13 -19.46
N LEU A 119 24.73 -0.99 -19.00
CA LEU A 119 24.40 -0.28 -17.77
C LEU A 119 25.07 -0.93 -16.56
N ALA A 120 25.08 -2.26 -16.49
CA ALA A 120 25.77 -2.98 -15.41
C ALA A 120 27.27 -2.65 -15.36
N TYR A 121 27.94 -2.55 -16.52
CA TYR A 121 29.33 -2.13 -16.61
C TYR A 121 29.53 -0.67 -16.17
N GLU A 122 28.67 0.24 -16.64
CA GLU A 122 28.74 1.66 -16.26
C GLU A 122 28.50 1.86 -14.76
N VAL A 123 27.59 1.08 -14.16
CA VAL A 123 27.35 1.08 -12.70
C VAL A 123 28.56 0.54 -11.94
N GLU A 124 29.19 -0.53 -12.40
CA GLU A 124 30.37 -1.08 -11.71
C GLU A 124 31.56 -0.12 -11.81
N ILE A 125 31.78 0.54 -12.96
CA ILE A 125 32.77 1.62 -13.08
C ILE A 125 32.44 2.78 -12.14
N LEU A 126 31.18 3.22 -12.08
CA LEU A 126 30.79 4.32 -11.22
C LEU A 126 30.99 3.96 -9.74
N ARG A 127 30.71 2.71 -9.37
CA ARG A 127 30.97 2.18 -8.04
C ARG A 127 32.47 2.13 -7.74
N GLU A 128 33.29 1.66 -8.66
CA GLU A 128 34.75 1.67 -8.52
C GLU A 128 35.30 3.10 -8.36
N ASN A 129 34.84 4.03 -9.20
CA ASN A 129 35.22 5.44 -9.11
C ASN A 129 34.76 6.08 -7.78
N THR A 130 33.57 5.73 -7.29
CA THR A 130 33.05 6.20 -6.01
C THR A 130 33.86 5.61 -4.85
N LEU A 131 34.24 4.34 -4.94
CA LEU A 131 35.11 3.69 -3.96
C LEU A 131 36.49 4.34 -3.94
N ASN A 132 37.10 4.55 -5.12
CA ASN A 132 38.39 5.23 -5.26
C ASN A 132 38.34 6.67 -4.72
N LEU A 133 37.25 7.41 -5.00
CA LEU A 133 37.03 8.74 -4.43
C LEU A 133 36.89 8.69 -2.90
N SER A 134 36.17 7.70 -2.37
CA SER A 134 36.02 7.53 -0.93
C SER A 134 37.36 7.22 -0.26
N GLU A 135 38.17 6.35 -0.85
CA GLU A 135 39.52 6.02 -0.37
C GLU A 135 40.43 7.24 -0.43
N ALA A 136 40.36 8.04 -1.51
CA ALA A 136 41.10 9.29 -1.61
C ALA A 136 40.69 10.26 -0.49
N LEU A 137 39.39 10.43 -0.21
CA LEU A 137 38.90 11.32 0.84
C LEU A 137 39.26 10.86 2.25
N THR A 138 39.25 9.54 2.52
CA THR A 138 39.56 9.00 3.86
C THR A 138 41.05 8.72 4.07
N GLY A 139 41.83 8.59 3.00
CA GLY A 139 43.26 8.34 3.03
C GLY A 139 44.04 9.60 2.68
N THR A 140 44.37 9.77 1.40
CA THR A 140 45.32 10.79 0.92
C THR A 140 44.88 12.22 1.21
N LEU A 141 43.60 12.53 1.04
CA LEU A 141 43.04 13.86 1.28
C LEU A 141 42.59 14.08 2.72
N HIS A 142 42.56 13.06 3.57
CA HIS A 142 42.03 13.19 4.93
C HIS A 142 42.84 14.20 5.76
N ASP A 143 44.17 14.07 5.73
CA ASP A 143 45.07 14.97 6.45
C ASP A 143 45.05 16.39 5.90
N ASP A 144 44.83 16.55 4.59
CA ASP A 144 44.68 17.85 3.96
C ASP A 144 43.33 18.48 4.30
N LEU A 145 42.25 17.70 4.30
CA LEU A 145 40.91 18.14 4.73
C LEU A 145 40.90 18.52 6.22
N ALA A 146 41.64 17.82 7.06
CA ALA A 146 41.79 18.12 8.48
C ALA A 146 42.42 19.50 8.74
N LYS A 147 43.21 20.04 7.80
CA LYS A 147 43.75 21.42 7.87
C LYS A 147 42.68 22.46 7.58
N PHE A 148 41.63 22.10 6.85
CA PHE A 148 40.50 22.97 6.52
C PHE A 148 39.35 22.87 7.53
N VAL A 149 39.40 21.93 8.49
CA VAL A 149 38.47 21.93 9.64
C VAL A 149 38.85 23.08 10.56
N PRO A 150 37.95 24.06 10.81
CA PRO A 150 38.22 25.13 11.75
C PRO A 150 38.46 24.54 13.16
N LYS A 151 39.72 24.45 13.59
CA LYS A 151 40.08 24.33 15.00
C LYS A 151 39.76 25.67 15.68
N CYS A 152 38.49 25.97 15.84
CA CYS A 152 38.07 27.13 16.62
C CYS A 152 37.34 26.66 17.87
N ILE A 153 38.10 26.80 18.96
CA ILE A 153 37.66 27.17 20.30
C ILE A 153 36.97 26.04 21.08
N ASP A 154 37.79 25.17 21.70
CA ASP A 154 37.45 24.63 23.01
C ASP A 154 38.69 24.51 23.89
N ASN A 155 38.72 25.41 24.87
CA ASN A 155 39.09 25.18 26.26
C ASN A 155 40.54 24.77 26.56
N GLY A 156 41.41 25.78 26.57
CA GLY A 156 42.46 25.83 27.57
C GLY A 156 41.84 25.94 28.97
N GLN A 157 41.73 24.81 29.65
CA GLN A 157 41.46 24.77 31.08
C GLN A 157 42.75 24.96 31.88
N GLU A 158 42.73 26.05 32.65
CA GLU A 158 43.14 26.13 34.06
C GLU A 158 44.61 25.90 34.41
N LYS A 159 45.35 27.00 34.59
CA LYS A 159 45.83 27.45 35.91
C LYS A 159 45.98 28.98 35.92
N ASP A 160 45.17 29.68 36.71
CA ASP A 160 45.67 30.54 37.79
C ASP A 160 44.56 31.43 38.37
N THR A 161 44.55 31.43 39.70
CA THR A 161 43.73 32.18 40.63
C THR A 161 44.20 33.64 40.69
N GLU A 162 43.28 34.61 40.59
CA GLU A 162 43.06 35.70 41.57
C GLU A 162 42.39 36.96 40.98
N VAL A 163 41.18 37.22 41.50
CA VAL A 163 40.60 38.49 41.97
C VAL A 163 40.73 39.77 41.10
N LEU A 164 39.60 40.34 40.66
CA LEU A 164 39.04 41.62 41.15
C LEU A 164 37.85 42.16 40.31
N LYS A 165 36.76 42.39 41.05
CA LYS A 165 35.82 43.53 40.99
C LYS A 165 34.74 43.64 39.89
N ILE A 166 33.51 43.54 40.41
CA ILE A 166 32.18 43.92 39.92
C ILE A 166 32.16 45.36 39.37
N SER A 167 31.50 45.56 38.22
CA SER A 167 30.69 46.76 37.98
C SER A 167 29.61 46.50 36.93
N ASN A 168 28.36 46.61 37.37
CA ASN A 168 27.14 46.49 36.57
C ASN A 168 27.03 47.62 35.54
N LYS A 169 26.69 47.29 34.29
CA LYS A 169 25.83 48.12 33.44
C LYS A 169 25.31 47.32 32.25
N THR A 170 24.03 46.96 32.30
CA THR A 170 23.24 46.78 31.09
C THR A 170 23.13 48.14 30.38
N PRO A 171 23.24 48.13 29.04
CA PRO A 171 22.21 48.81 28.27
C PRO A 171 21.63 47.90 27.19
N ILE A 172 20.33 48.04 27.06
CA ILE A 172 19.50 47.54 25.96
C ILE A 172 19.86 48.29 24.67
N LEU A 173 19.69 47.59 23.55
CA LEU A 173 19.39 48.04 22.18
C LEU A 173 20.48 47.79 21.13
N GLU A 174 20.01 47.37 19.95
CA GLU A 174 20.66 47.25 18.64
C GLU A 174 21.33 45.90 18.39
N SER A 175 20.66 44.86 17.88
CA SER A 175 19.92 44.78 16.61
C SER A 175 20.64 45.42 15.42
N HIS A 176 21.91 45.08 15.22
CA HIS A 176 22.53 45.17 13.90
C HIS A 176 23.40 43.94 13.60
N ALA A 177 22.93 43.18 12.62
CA ALA A 177 23.73 42.42 11.64
C ALA A 177 24.65 41.30 12.15
N LEU A 178 24.05 40.18 12.57
CA LEU A 178 24.63 38.86 12.27
C LEU A 178 23.82 38.18 11.15
N VAL A 179 23.58 38.91 10.05
CA VAL A 179 23.45 38.27 8.74
C VAL A 179 24.87 38.05 8.23
N ASN A 180 25.62 37.22 8.96
CA ASN A 180 26.79 36.60 8.38
C ASN A 180 26.26 35.71 7.27
N HIS A 181 26.56 36.09 6.04
CA HIS A 181 26.13 35.42 4.82
C HIS A 181 26.44 33.94 4.95
N GLU A 182 25.45 33.16 5.38
CA GLU A 182 25.54 31.72 5.32
C GLU A 182 25.72 31.41 3.82
N PRO A 183 26.86 30.83 3.41
CA PRO A 183 27.14 30.63 2.00
C PRO A 183 26.04 29.76 1.38
N SER A 184 25.69 30.00 0.12
CA SER A 184 24.65 29.23 -0.57
C SER A 184 24.92 27.73 -0.48
N PHE A 185 26.18 27.32 -0.56
CA PHE A 185 26.61 25.92 -0.44
C PHE A 185 26.30 25.31 0.95
N VAL A 186 26.30 26.08 2.05
CA VAL A 186 25.95 25.55 3.39
C VAL A 186 24.44 25.33 3.49
N LYS A 187 23.64 26.21 2.89
CA LYS A 187 22.18 26.02 2.78
C LYS A 187 21.86 24.80 1.93
N GLU A 188 22.54 24.67 0.79
CA GLU A 188 22.44 23.49 -0.10
C GLU A 188 22.86 22.21 0.63
N LEU A 189 23.95 22.22 1.40
CA LEU A 189 24.37 21.07 2.19
C LEU A 189 23.36 20.69 3.29
N ARG A 190 22.75 21.66 3.97
CA ARG A 190 21.67 21.39 4.94
C ARG A 190 20.43 20.80 4.26
N ILE A 191 20.06 21.32 3.09
CA ILE A 191 18.98 20.78 2.27
C ILE A 191 19.31 19.36 1.85
N LEU A 192 20.52 19.09 1.35
CA LEU A 192 20.96 17.75 0.97
C LEU A 192 20.99 16.78 2.16
N THR A 193 21.38 17.25 3.34
CA THR A 193 21.35 16.45 4.57
C THR A 193 19.92 16.12 5.00
N LEU A 194 19.01 17.10 4.92
CA LEU A 194 17.59 16.91 5.20
C LEU A 194 16.93 15.97 4.18
N VAL A 195 17.25 16.14 2.90
CA VAL A 195 16.77 15.28 1.81
C VAL A 195 17.31 13.87 2.02
N ARG A 196 18.58 13.71 2.40
CA ARG A 196 19.16 12.40 2.72
C ARG A 196 18.44 11.76 3.90
N SER A 197 18.26 12.46 5.01
CA SER A 197 17.55 11.90 6.18
C SER A 197 16.10 11.52 5.82
N ARG A 198 15.45 12.34 4.98
CA ARG A 198 14.09 12.05 4.51
C ARG A 198 14.05 10.85 3.58
N LEU A 199 15.02 10.70 2.68
CA LEU A 199 15.13 9.54 1.81
C LEU A 199 15.45 8.27 2.62
N GLU A 200 16.31 8.34 3.62
CA GLU A 200 16.60 7.22 4.53
C GLU A 200 15.33 6.78 5.29
N GLU A 201 14.51 7.73 5.76
CA GLU A 201 13.21 7.45 6.38
C GLU A 201 12.24 6.80 5.38
N VAL A 202 12.13 7.34 4.16
CA VAL A 202 11.28 6.76 3.11
C VAL A 202 11.73 5.35 2.75
N ILE A 203 13.03 5.13 2.53
CA ILE A 203 13.61 3.80 2.24
C ILE A 203 13.29 2.83 3.37
N LYS A 204 13.41 3.25 4.63
CA LYS A 204 13.07 2.43 5.78
C LYS A 204 11.58 2.07 5.78
N THR A 205 10.69 3.05 5.68
CA THR A 205 9.24 2.81 5.68
C THR A 205 8.77 1.92 4.54
N PHE A 206 9.26 2.13 3.31
CA PHE A 206 8.94 1.29 2.16
C PHE A 206 9.62 -0.07 2.22
N GLY A 207 10.82 -0.18 2.79
CA GLY A 207 11.49 -1.45 3.04
C GLY A 207 10.73 -2.31 4.04
N ASP A 208 10.33 -1.72 5.17
CA ASP A 208 9.51 -2.39 6.19
C ASP A 208 8.12 -2.77 5.63
N ALA A 209 7.54 -1.90 4.77
CA ALA A 209 6.30 -2.18 4.07
C ALA A 209 6.46 -3.37 3.09
N MET A 210 7.55 -3.42 2.33
CA MET A 210 7.84 -4.50 1.38
C MET A 210 8.13 -5.83 2.08
N LEU A 211 8.73 -5.80 3.28
CA LEU A 211 8.88 -6.98 4.13
C LEU A 211 7.53 -7.51 4.62
N TRP A 212 6.54 -6.63 4.80
CA TRP A 212 5.17 -7.00 5.11
C TRP A 212 4.37 -7.36 3.85
N SER A 213 4.74 -8.47 3.22
CA SER A 213 4.00 -9.07 2.11
C SER A 213 2.67 -9.65 2.59
N PHE A 214 1.59 -9.37 1.86
CA PHE A 214 0.25 -9.83 2.17
C PHE A 214 -0.18 -10.90 1.15
N PRO A 215 -0.77 -12.04 1.57
CA PRO A 215 -1.13 -13.09 0.64
C PRO A 215 -2.26 -12.62 -0.29
N PRO A 216 -2.15 -12.80 -1.62
CA PRO A 216 -3.16 -12.35 -2.58
C PRO A 216 -4.55 -12.98 -2.34
N SER A 217 -4.60 -14.15 -1.69
CA SER A 217 -5.84 -14.79 -1.25
C SER A 217 -6.66 -13.96 -0.25
N GLU A 218 -6.01 -13.19 0.63
CA GLU A 218 -6.69 -12.36 1.64
C GLU A 218 -7.15 -11.00 1.07
N VAL A 219 -6.53 -10.52 -0.01
CA VAL A 219 -6.98 -9.33 -0.77
C VAL A 219 -8.23 -9.67 -1.59
N SER A 220 -8.33 -10.92 -2.04
CA SER A 220 -9.34 -11.40 -3.00
C SER A 220 -10.70 -11.77 -2.39
N THR A 221 -11.08 -11.19 -1.24
CA THR A 221 -12.37 -11.47 -0.58
C THR A 221 -13.62 -11.10 -1.39
N ALA A 222 -13.48 -10.47 -2.56
CA ALA A 222 -14.57 -10.26 -3.52
C ALA A 222 -14.68 -11.31 -4.64
N SER A 223 -13.71 -12.22 -4.80
CA SER A 223 -13.69 -13.21 -5.91
C SER A 223 -13.47 -14.65 -5.43
N SER A 224 -14.25 -15.10 -4.44
CA SER A 224 -14.21 -16.49 -3.93
C SER A 224 -14.96 -17.51 -4.83
N PHE A 225 -15.16 -17.24 -6.13
CA PHE A 225 -15.98 -18.11 -7.02
C PHE A 225 -15.32 -18.54 -8.34
N LEU A 226 -14.00 -18.40 -8.50
CA LEU A 226 -13.28 -19.01 -9.62
C LEU A 226 -12.10 -19.86 -9.12
N SER A 227 -12.42 -20.98 -8.46
CA SER A 227 -11.49 -22.11 -8.37
C SER A 227 -11.32 -22.73 -9.75
N VAL A 228 -10.33 -22.26 -10.50
CA VAL A 228 -9.77 -23.00 -11.62
C VAL A 228 -8.48 -23.63 -11.12
N SER A 229 -8.54 -24.93 -10.85
CA SER A 229 -7.35 -25.76 -10.69
C SER A 229 -6.49 -25.66 -11.95
N GLY A 230 -5.44 -24.84 -11.91
CA GLY A 230 -4.33 -24.92 -12.85
C GLY A 230 -3.49 -26.16 -12.54
N PRO A 231 -2.95 -26.86 -13.55
CA PRO A 231 -2.18 -28.07 -13.33
C PRO A 231 -0.92 -27.77 -12.51
N ASP A 232 -0.65 -28.66 -11.56
CA ASP A 232 0.57 -28.71 -10.76
C ASP A 232 1.77 -28.92 -11.69
N LEU A 233 2.34 -27.81 -12.17
CA LEU A 233 3.61 -27.79 -12.86
C LEU A 233 4.68 -28.06 -11.80
N GLY A 234 5.02 -29.34 -11.66
CA GLY A 234 6.20 -29.80 -10.95
C GLY A 234 7.46 -29.10 -11.49
N SER A 235 7.80 -27.98 -10.87
CA SER A 235 9.10 -27.33 -10.97
C SER A 235 9.67 -27.29 -9.57
N GLY A 236 10.82 -27.95 -9.40
CA GLY A 236 11.31 -28.46 -8.13
C GLY A 236 11.47 -27.44 -7.01
N SER A 237 11.16 -27.90 -5.80
CA SER A 237 11.97 -27.85 -4.58
C SER A 237 12.63 -26.54 -4.09
N ASP A 238 12.49 -25.37 -4.73
CA ASP A 238 13.15 -24.13 -4.25
C ASP A 238 12.36 -22.81 -4.50
N GLY A 239 11.08 -22.89 -4.87
CA GLY A 239 10.23 -21.72 -5.09
C GLY A 239 9.17 -21.54 -4.00
N THR A 240 9.53 -20.99 -2.84
CA THR A 240 8.53 -20.54 -1.85
C THR A 240 7.58 -19.56 -2.51
N SER A 241 6.33 -19.99 -2.75
CA SER A 241 5.30 -19.22 -3.43
C SER A 241 5.09 -17.88 -2.72
N MET A 242 4.83 -16.80 -3.46
CA MET A 242 4.54 -15.47 -2.89
C MET A 242 3.37 -15.53 -1.89
N GLU A 243 2.43 -16.45 -2.13
CA GLU A 243 1.35 -16.81 -1.20
C GLU A 243 1.89 -17.36 0.14
N GLU A 244 2.81 -18.31 0.08
CA GLU A 244 3.42 -18.94 1.26
C GLU A 244 4.23 -17.93 2.07
N LYS A 245 5.00 -17.07 1.41
CA LYS A 245 5.75 -15.99 2.08
C LYS A 245 4.82 -15.00 2.79
N GLY A 246 3.74 -14.58 2.14
CA GLY A 246 2.73 -13.69 2.75
C GLY A 246 2.07 -14.33 3.98
N GLN A 247 1.69 -15.61 3.88
CA GLN A 247 1.14 -16.36 5.01
C GLN A 247 2.15 -16.57 6.14
N GLN A 248 3.43 -16.77 5.82
CA GLN A 248 4.46 -16.95 6.84
C GLN A 248 4.71 -15.64 7.60
N VAL A 249 4.74 -14.51 6.90
CA VAL A 249 4.88 -13.19 7.52
C VAL A 249 3.67 -12.87 8.40
N SER A 250 2.44 -13.14 7.94
CA SER A 250 1.24 -12.90 8.74
C SER A 250 1.18 -13.79 10.00
N LYS A 251 1.59 -15.06 9.89
CA LYS A 251 1.75 -15.97 11.03
C LYS A 251 2.82 -15.48 11.99
N LYS A 252 3.96 -15.01 11.48
CA LYS A 252 5.06 -14.48 12.30
C LYS A 252 4.63 -13.25 13.11
N ILE A 253 3.90 -12.31 12.50
CA ILE A 253 3.38 -11.13 13.19
C ILE A 253 2.39 -11.54 14.29
N ARG A 254 1.51 -12.52 14.02
CA ARG A 254 0.57 -13.05 15.02
C ARG A 254 1.30 -13.75 16.17
N SER A 255 2.35 -14.52 15.88
CA SER A 255 3.13 -15.18 16.93
C SER A 255 3.92 -14.18 17.77
N GLU A 256 4.52 -13.16 17.15
CA GLU A 256 5.23 -12.08 17.83
C GLU A 256 4.31 -11.34 18.81
N ILE A 257 3.11 -10.96 18.36
CA ILE A 257 2.12 -10.31 19.23
C ILE A 257 1.63 -11.27 20.33
N SER A 258 1.39 -12.54 20.01
CA SER A 258 1.01 -13.52 21.04
C SER A 258 2.13 -13.76 22.05
N GLU A 259 3.39 -13.71 21.64
CA GLU A 259 4.56 -13.86 22.52
C GLU A 259 4.69 -12.65 23.45
N LEU A 260 4.54 -11.43 22.93
CA LEU A 260 4.49 -10.20 23.72
C LEU A 260 3.34 -10.20 24.74
N LEU A 261 2.18 -10.77 24.37
CA LEU A 261 1.03 -10.91 25.28
C LEU A 261 1.21 -11.99 26.35
N ASN A 262 2.11 -12.95 26.15
CA ASN A 262 2.38 -14.05 27.07
C ASN A 262 3.67 -13.84 27.89
N SER A 263 4.31 -12.68 27.80
CA SER A 263 5.50 -12.36 28.60
C SER A 263 5.19 -12.29 30.09
N ASP A 264 6.17 -12.62 30.95
CA ASP A 264 6.04 -12.60 32.42
C ASP A 264 5.49 -11.26 32.97
N ASP A 265 5.86 -10.14 32.33
CA ASP A 265 5.34 -8.81 32.65
C ASP A 265 4.07 -8.51 31.85
N LEU A 266 2.93 -9.04 32.30
CA LEU A 266 1.64 -8.96 31.61
C LEU A 266 1.22 -7.53 31.20
N ILE A 267 1.54 -6.52 32.02
CA ILE A 267 1.18 -5.11 31.76
C ILE A 267 2.09 -4.51 30.69
N ASN A 268 3.41 -4.68 30.83
CA ASN A 268 4.39 -4.17 29.85
C ASN A 268 4.29 -4.92 28.51
N GLY A 269 3.93 -6.20 28.55
CA GLY A 269 3.69 -7.04 27.38
C GLY A 269 2.50 -6.56 26.54
N ILE A 270 1.41 -6.15 27.20
CA ILE A 270 0.25 -5.55 26.52
C ILE A 270 0.60 -4.19 25.92
N GLU A 271 1.32 -3.33 26.65
CA GLU A 271 1.75 -2.03 26.11
C GLU A 271 2.69 -2.20 24.90
N SER A 272 3.63 -3.14 24.99
CA SER A 272 4.56 -3.46 23.90
C SER A 272 3.83 -4.05 22.69
N ALA A 273 2.86 -4.94 22.92
CA ALA A 273 2.02 -5.48 21.86
C ALA A 273 1.13 -4.40 21.20
N ALA A 274 0.54 -3.49 22.00
CA ALA A 274 -0.25 -2.37 21.50
C ALA A 274 0.60 -1.42 20.65
N LYS A 275 1.82 -1.10 21.10
CA LYS A 275 2.79 -0.29 20.35
C LYS A 275 3.12 -0.95 19.00
N ARG A 276 3.37 -2.26 18.99
CA ARG A 276 3.66 -2.99 17.75
C ARG A 276 2.50 -2.97 16.75
N VAL A 277 1.26 -3.06 17.25
CA VAL A 277 0.05 -2.94 16.42
C VAL A 277 -0.10 -1.54 15.84
N GLU A 278 0.23 -0.48 16.60
CA GLU A 278 0.19 0.90 16.11
C GLU A 278 1.27 1.16 15.06
N GLU A 279 2.49 0.62 15.23
CA GLU A 279 3.54 0.67 14.19
C GLU A 279 3.05 0.02 12.88
N LEU A 280 2.43 -1.16 12.95
CA LEU A 280 1.86 -1.82 11.76
C LEU A 280 0.77 -0.97 11.08
N LYS A 281 0.00 -0.21 11.86
CA LYS A 281 -1.02 0.71 11.35
C LYS A 281 -0.42 1.92 10.64
N GLU A 282 0.71 2.45 11.11
CA GLU A 282 1.45 3.49 10.38
C GLU A 282 1.93 2.98 9.01
N LEU A 283 2.41 1.73 8.95
CA LEU A 283 2.82 1.12 7.68
C LEU A 283 1.65 1.02 6.67
N VAL A 284 0.41 0.81 7.12
CA VAL A 284 -0.76 0.71 6.20
C VAL A 284 -0.94 1.94 5.32
N ILE A 285 -0.52 3.12 5.80
CA ILE A 285 -0.64 4.38 5.07
C ILE A 285 0.04 4.30 3.69
N VAL A 286 1.10 3.50 3.56
CA VAL A 286 1.83 3.27 2.30
C VAL A 286 0.93 2.66 1.21
N TRP A 287 -0.07 1.87 1.61
CA TRP A 287 -1.02 1.21 0.71
C TRP A 287 -2.33 1.96 0.51
N LYS A 288 -2.45 3.19 1.02
CA LYS A 288 -3.68 3.98 0.89
C LYS A 288 -4.07 4.16 -0.58
N GLY A 289 -5.30 3.82 -0.92
CA GLY A 289 -5.82 3.85 -2.30
C GLY A 289 -5.51 2.60 -3.14
N THR A 290 -4.80 1.60 -2.58
CA THR A 290 -4.58 0.30 -3.24
C THR A 290 -5.66 -0.72 -2.86
N SER A 291 -5.79 -1.79 -3.64
CA SER A 291 -6.71 -2.91 -3.34
C SER A 291 -6.39 -3.62 -2.02
N GLU A 292 -5.15 -3.51 -1.52
CA GLU A 292 -4.68 -4.18 -0.31
C GLU A 292 -5.02 -3.43 0.98
N GLU A 293 -5.32 -2.12 0.91
CA GLU A 293 -5.57 -1.26 2.08
C GLU A 293 -6.60 -1.87 3.03
N ARG A 294 -7.76 -2.26 2.48
CA ARG A 294 -8.88 -2.79 3.26
C ARG A 294 -8.57 -4.13 3.92
N ALA A 295 -7.80 -4.98 3.26
CA ALA A 295 -7.47 -6.30 3.79
C ALA A 295 -6.43 -6.20 4.92
N ARG A 296 -5.41 -5.35 4.72
CA ARG A 296 -4.37 -5.06 5.73
C ARG A 296 -4.97 -4.38 6.98
N LEU A 297 -5.92 -3.46 6.82
CA LEU A 297 -6.64 -2.85 7.94
C LEU A 297 -7.41 -3.88 8.78
N LYS A 298 -8.14 -4.80 8.15
CA LYS A 298 -8.86 -5.88 8.85
C LYS A 298 -7.91 -6.80 9.61
N PHE A 299 -6.74 -7.08 9.03
CA PHE A 299 -5.71 -7.88 9.72
C PHE A 299 -5.24 -7.17 11.00
N ILE A 300 -4.96 -5.87 10.94
CA ILE A 300 -4.59 -5.08 12.13
C ILE A 300 -5.73 -5.01 13.14
N GLU A 301 -6.97 -4.81 12.71
CA GLU A 301 -8.13 -4.81 13.61
C GLU A 301 -8.25 -6.14 14.37
N SER A 302 -7.94 -7.27 13.70
CA SER A 302 -7.91 -8.57 14.36
C SER A 302 -6.80 -8.70 15.40
N LEU A 303 -5.65 -8.06 15.18
CA LEU A 303 -4.54 -8.00 16.13
C LEU A 303 -4.85 -7.08 17.31
N ALA A 304 -5.40 -5.89 17.04
CA ALA A 304 -5.85 -4.95 18.07
C ALA A 304 -6.88 -5.60 18.99
N ARG A 305 -7.85 -6.33 18.43
CA ARG A 305 -8.82 -7.10 19.20
C ARG A 305 -8.17 -8.16 20.11
N MET A 306 -7.11 -8.83 19.64
CA MET A 306 -6.37 -9.80 20.47
C MET A 306 -5.70 -9.13 21.68
N VAL A 307 -5.13 -7.95 21.49
CA VAL A 307 -4.51 -7.16 22.57
C VAL A 307 -5.58 -6.64 23.55
N GLU A 308 -6.70 -6.13 23.04
CA GLU A 308 -7.84 -5.66 23.85
C GLU A 308 -8.49 -6.78 24.66
N ASP A 309 -8.69 -7.95 24.07
CA ASP A 309 -9.23 -9.12 24.75
C ASP A 309 -8.34 -9.53 25.94
N ARG A 310 -7.01 -9.53 25.76
CA ARG A 310 -6.05 -9.78 26.85
C ARG A 310 -6.04 -8.69 27.91
N HIS A 311 -6.11 -7.42 27.50
CA HIS A 311 -6.21 -6.30 28.44
C HIS A 311 -7.48 -6.40 29.30
N ARG A 312 -8.62 -6.73 28.70
CA ARG A 312 -9.88 -6.97 29.41
C ARG A 312 -9.79 -8.16 30.37
N ASP A 313 -9.14 -9.25 29.97
CA ASP A 313 -8.96 -10.42 30.83
C ASP A 313 -8.10 -10.09 32.06
N LEU A 314 -7.01 -9.32 31.91
CA LEU A 314 -6.22 -8.85 33.06
C LEU A 314 -7.04 -7.97 34.02
N LEU A 315 -7.87 -7.06 33.49
CA LEU A 315 -8.75 -6.24 34.31
C LEU A 315 -9.78 -7.11 35.07
N ARG A 316 -10.29 -8.16 34.43
CA ARG A 316 -11.20 -9.11 35.08
C ARG A 316 -10.50 -9.93 36.16
N ASP A 317 -9.29 -10.38 35.92
CA ASP A 317 -8.52 -11.20 36.87
C ASP A 317 -8.06 -10.38 38.09
N THR A 318 -7.67 -9.13 37.88
CA THR A 318 -7.37 -8.19 38.97
C THR A 318 -8.64 -7.83 39.79
N GLU A 319 -9.78 -7.61 39.14
CA GLU A 319 -11.06 -7.37 39.82
C GLU A 319 -11.52 -8.61 40.62
N ASN A 320 -11.44 -9.81 40.04
CA ASN A 320 -11.81 -11.05 40.70
C ASN A 320 -10.87 -11.38 41.88
N ASN A 321 -9.57 -11.11 41.76
CA ASN A 321 -8.62 -11.26 42.86
C ASN A 321 -8.96 -10.29 44.01
N SER A 322 -9.35 -9.05 43.69
CA SER A 322 -9.78 -8.07 44.70
C SER A 322 -11.11 -8.44 45.40
N ARG A 323 -12.05 -9.07 44.68
CA ARG A 323 -13.31 -9.59 45.23
C ARG A 323 -13.09 -10.84 46.07
N SER A 324 -12.18 -11.73 45.68
CA SER A 324 -11.82 -12.92 46.47
C SER A 324 -11.20 -12.55 47.82
N LEU A 325 -10.40 -11.47 47.86
CA LEU A 325 -9.85 -10.90 49.10
C LEU A 325 -10.89 -10.18 49.98
N ARG A 326 -11.96 -9.61 49.40
CA ARG A 326 -13.07 -9.00 50.16
C ARG A 326 -14.19 -9.98 50.56
N GLY A 327 -14.33 -11.10 49.86
CA GLY A 327 -15.36 -12.13 50.11
C GLY A 327 -15.07 -13.06 51.29
N SER A 328 -13.84 -13.08 51.82
CA SER A 328 -13.44 -13.97 52.93
C SER A 328 -13.76 -13.44 54.34
N LYS A 329 -14.54 -12.36 54.50
CA LYS A 329 -14.86 -11.79 55.84
C LYS A 329 -16.36 -11.76 56.21
N VAL A 330 -17.22 -12.51 55.52
CA VAL A 330 -18.62 -12.68 55.96
C VAL A 330 -19.04 -14.12 55.73
N MET A 331 -18.91 -14.96 56.76
CA MET A 331 -19.88 -15.98 57.20
C MET A 331 -19.22 -16.84 58.28
N GLN A 332 -19.34 -16.38 59.52
CA GLN A 332 -19.20 -17.20 60.71
C GLN A 332 -20.47 -16.91 61.53
N ILE A 333 -21.35 -17.91 61.64
CA ILE A 333 -22.37 -18.15 62.71
C ILE A 333 -23.17 -19.41 62.27
N ASP A 334 -23.05 -20.48 63.08
CA ASP A 334 -23.99 -21.55 63.49
C ASP A 334 -25.11 -22.06 62.55
N GLU A 335 -25.63 -23.28 62.64
CA GLU A 335 -25.29 -24.59 63.23
C GLU A 335 -26.41 -25.53 62.66
N LYS A 336 -26.08 -26.80 62.34
CA LYS A 336 -26.98 -27.96 62.17
C LYS A 336 -28.29 -27.84 61.34
N SER A 337 -28.37 -28.61 60.25
CA SER A 337 -29.42 -29.64 60.01
C SER A 337 -29.18 -30.39 58.69
N GLU A 338 -29.68 -31.62 58.65
CA GLU A 338 -29.50 -32.66 57.64
C GLU A 338 -30.02 -32.35 56.22
N GLU A 339 -29.53 -33.17 55.28
CA GLU A 339 -30.10 -33.59 54.00
C GLU A 339 -30.78 -32.53 53.10
N ASN A 340 -30.18 -32.23 51.94
CA ASN A 340 -30.83 -32.30 50.63
C ASN A 340 -29.85 -32.04 49.47
N LYS A 341 -30.02 -32.80 48.38
CA LYS A 341 -29.27 -32.80 47.10
C LYS A 341 -29.10 -31.42 46.44
N PRO A 342 -28.12 -31.29 45.53
CA PRO A 342 -28.34 -30.57 44.28
C PRO A 342 -28.28 -31.51 43.05
N LEU A 343 -29.43 -31.62 42.38
CA LEU A 343 -29.61 -32.15 41.03
C LEU A 343 -29.83 -30.96 40.09
N VAL A 344 -29.55 -31.21 38.79
CA VAL A 344 -30.01 -30.47 37.60
C VAL A 344 -28.99 -29.45 37.06
N GLY A 345 -28.31 -29.77 35.97
CA GLY A 345 -28.84 -29.39 34.65
C GLY A 345 -28.12 -30.01 33.45
N TYR A 346 -28.34 -31.29 33.18
CA TYR A 346 -28.12 -31.91 31.86
C TYR A 346 -29.49 -32.39 31.34
N GLY A 347 -30.18 -31.54 30.57
CA GLY A 347 -31.59 -31.73 30.22
C GLY A 347 -31.94 -31.96 28.75
N PHE A 348 -31.01 -31.77 27.80
CA PHE A 348 -31.35 -31.84 26.37
C PHE A 348 -30.99 -33.17 25.69
N ILE A 349 -29.86 -33.78 26.04
CA ILE A 349 -29.35 -34.97 25.34
C ILE A 349 -30.16 -36.24 25.65
N ASN A 350 -30.70 -36.38 26.87
CA ASN A 350 -31.52 -37.54 27.24
C ASN A 350 -32.90 -37.55 26.56
N GLN A 351 -33.44 -36.39 26.14
CA GLN A 351 -34.71 -36.35 25.40
C GLN A 351 -34.55 -36.81 23.95
N LEU A 352 -33.37 -36.63 23.35
CA LEU A 352 -33.08 -37.09 21.98
C LEU A 352 -32.87 -38.61 21.91
N GLN A 353 -32.30 -39.24 22.95
CA GLN A 353 -32.13 -40.70 22.98
C GLN A 353 -33.46 -41.45 23.10
N LYS A 354 -34.47 -40.87 23.78
CA LYS A 354 -35.75 -41.52 24.01
C LYS A 354 -36.68 -41.55 22.78
N LEU A 355 -36.37 -40.77 21.74
CA LEU A 355 -37.12 -40.74 20.48
C LEU A 355 -36.58 -41.73 19.42
N ARG A 356 -35.46 -42.43 19.67
CA ARG A 356 -34.84 -43.38 18.74
C ARG A 356 -34.93 -44.85 19.18
N GLY A 357 -35.61 -45.14 20.29
CA GLY A 357 -35.68 -46.48 20.86
C GLY A 357 -37.09 -46.84 21.33
N SER A 358 -38.00 -47.01 20.37
CA SER A 358 -39.18 -47.87 20.48
C SER A 358 -38.96 -49.07 19.58
#